data_AF-A0A259RY19-F1
#
_entry.id   AF-A0A259RY19-F1
#
_cell.length_a   1.000
_cell.length_b   1.000
_cell.length_c   1.000
_cell.angle_alpha   90.00
_cell.angle_beta   90.00
_cell.angle_gamma   90.00
#
_symmetry.space_group_name_H-M   'P 1'
#
loop_
_entity.id
_entity.type
_entity.pdbx_description
1 polymer ?
#
loop_
_entity_poly.entity_id
_entity_poly.type
_entity_poly.pdbx_seq_one_letter_code
_entity_poly.pdbx_strand_id
1 'polypeptide(L)'
;MGTLDRYLIRAIVVGGLASTAAFALLIVVFGAIDELPKVNASYSAIDALSFVLMTTPGYLYDFYPAAVLVGGLLSLGNLAAHSELTVMRCSGMSMFRLARPVLVGATILARWGKRSVPGGRKKPMKCGLRHRVPVSV
;
A
#
# COMPACT_ATOMS: atom_id res chain seq x y z
N MET A 1 15.18 -5.51 23.28
CA MET A 1 14.80 -4.25 22.60
C MET A 1 14.46 -3.23 23.66
N GLY A 2 14.99 -2.01 23.56
CA GLY A 2 14.60 -0.94 24.48
C GLY A 2 13.17 -0.48 24.22
N THR A 3 12.61 0.32 25.15
CA THR A 3 11.29 0.95 24.99
C THR A 3 11.24 1.86 23.76
N LEU A 4 12.32 2.61 23.50
CA LEU A 4 12.53 3.46 22.31
C LEU A 4 12.48 2.68 20.99
N ASP A 5 13.15 1.53 20.91
CA ASP A 5 13.13 0.69 19.70
C ASP A 5 11.71 0.22 19.39
N ARG A 6 10.95 -0.18 20.41
CA ARG A 6 9.57 -0.64 20.25
C ARG A 6 8.64 0.48 19.81
N TYR A 7 8.87 1.68 20.30
CA TYR A 7 8.12 2.87 19.90
C TYR A 7 8.37 3.22 18.42
N LEU A 8 9.64 3.26 17.99
CA LEU A 8 10.01 3.47 16.59
C LEU A 8 9.40 2.40 15.67
N ILE A 9 9.52 1.12 16.04
CA ILE A 9 8.93 0.03 15.26
C ILE A 9 7.42 0.19 15.16
N ARG A 10 6.74 0.52 16.26
CA ARG A 10 5.27 0.71 16.26
C ARG A 10 4.88 1.89 15.36
N ALA A 11 5.58 3.02 15.44
CA ALA A 11 5.31 4.18 14.60
C ALA A 11 5.45 3.85 13.11
N ILE A 12 6.51 3.13 12.72
CA ILE A 12 6.78 2.76 11.32
C ILE A 12 5.78 1.72 10.83
N VAL A 13 5.48 0.70 11.63
CA VAL A 13 4.52 -0.35 11.27
C VAL A 13 3.12 0.25 11.13
N VAL A 14 2.69 1.10 12.07
CA VAL A 14 1.37 1.74 12.01
C VAL A 14 1.26 2.65 10.79
N GLY A 15 2.24 3.52 10.52
CA GLY A 15 2.16 4.39 9.35
C GLY A 15 2.32 3.67 8.01
N GLY A 16 3.13 2.61 7.95
CA GLY A 16 3.22 1.75 6.77
C GLY A 16 1.92 0.99 6.48
N LEU A 17 1.22 0.53 7.53
CA LEU A 17 -0.11 -0.07 7.37
C LEU A 17 -1.16 0.97 6.98
N ALA A 18 -1.11 2.17 7.58
CA ALA A 18 -2.03 3.26 7.26
C ALA A 18 -1.87 3.73 5.81
N SER A 19 -0.65 3.90 5.32
CA SER A 19 -0.40 4.27 3.91
C SER A 19 -0.82 3.15 2.96
N THR A 20 -0.56 1.89 3.29
CA THR A 20 -1.02 0.75 2.49
C THR A 20 -2.55 0.72 2.40
N ALA A 21 -3.25 0.98 3.51
CA ALA A 21 -4.71 1.09 3.52
C ALA A 21 -5.20 2.27 2.67
N ALA A 22 -4.54 3.43 2.74
CA ALA A 22 -4.86 4.58 1.90
C ALA A 22 -4.68 4.29 0.40
N PHE A 23 -3.59 3.61 0.02
CA PHE A 23 -3.37 3.17 -1.36
C PHE A 23 -4.41 2.13 -1.81
N ALA A 24 -4.76 1.17 -0.95
CA ALA A 24 -5.79 0.19 -1.25
C ALA A 24 -7.16 0.85 -1.50
N LEU A 25 -7.53 1.83 -0.66
CA LEU A 25 -8.75 2.61 -0.85
C LEU A 25 -8.72 3.36 -2.19
N LEU A 26 -7.60 4.01 -2.49
CA LEU A 26 -7.43 4.73 -3.75
C LEU A 26 -7.59 3.81 -4.97
N ILE A 27 -7.00 2.61 -4.94
CA ILE A 27 -7.13 1.60 -6.00
C ILE A 27 -8.60 1.16 -6.17
N VAL A 28 -9.32 0.90 -5.08
CA VAL A 28 -10.74 0.50 -5.13
C VAL A 28 -11.59 1.60 -5.76
N VAL A 29 -11.36 2.86 -5.36
CA VAL A 29 -12.11 4.00 -5.89
C VAL A 29 -11.85 4.19 -7.39
N PHE A 30 -10.59 4.15 -7.83
CA PHE A 30 -10.27 4.25 -9.26
C PHE A 30 -10.83 3.07 -10.06
N GLY A 31 -10.70 1.84 -9.54
CA GLY A 31 -11.28 0.66 -10.19
C GLY A 31 -12.81 0.72 -10.31
N ALA A 32 -13.48 1.26 -9.29
CA ALA A 32 -14.92 1.50 -9.36
C ALA A 32 -15.28 2.53 -10.44
N ILE A 33 -14.53 3.64 -10.52
CA ILE A 33 -14.73 4.67 -11.54
C ILE A 33 -14.55 4.11 -12.96
N ASP A 34 -13.58 3.22 -13.17
CA ASP A 34 -13.32 2.61 -14.49
C ASP A 34 -14.37 1.56 -14.90
N GLU A 35 -15.06 0.94 -13.93
CA GLU A 35 -16.10 -0.07 -14.19
C GLU A 35 -17.52 0.52 -14.24
N LEU A 36 -17.76 1.70 -13.64
CA LEU A 36 -19.06 2.39 -13.69
C LEU A 36 -19.63 2.57 -15.12
N PRO A 37 -18.83 2.89 -16.16
CA PRO A 37 -19.34 3.03 -17.53
C PRO A 37 -19.82 1.73 -18.18
N LYS A 38 -19.43 0.56 -17.62
CA LYS A 38 -19.75 -0.77 -18.17
C LYS A 38 -21.02 -1.38 -17.54
N VAL A 39 -21.59 -0.70 -16.55
CA VAL A 39 -22.84 -1.09 -15.87
C VAL A 39 -23.98 -1.02 -16.89
N ASN A 40 -24.69 -2.14 -17.04
CA ASN A 40 -25.77 -2.33 -18.01
C ASN A 40 -26.94 -3.08 -17.33
N ALA A 41 -28.06 -3.27 -18.02
CA ALA A 41 -29.25 -3.95 -17.47
C ALA A 41 -29.00 -5.39 -16.95
N SER A 42 -27.90 -6.04 -17.36
CA SER A 42 -27.49 -7.37 -16.86
C SER A 42 -26.24 -7.34 -15.97
N TYR A 43 -25.64 -6.17 -15.72
CA TYR A 43 -24.42 -6.02 -14.91
C TYR A 43 -24.65 -4.94 -13.85
N SER A 44 -24.87 -5.37 -12.61
CA SER A 44 -25.22 -4.47 -11.51
C SER A 44 -23.98 -3.77 -10.93
N ALA A 45 -24.17 -2.65 -10.25
CA ALA A 45 -23.11 -1.96 -9.52
C ALA A 45 -22.45 -2.85 -8.45
N ILE A 46 -23.19 -3.84 -7.92
CA ILE A 46 -22.68 -4.84 -6.98
C ILE A 46 -21.70 -5.81 -7.65
N ASP A 47 -21.99 -6.22 -8.89
CA ASP A 47 -21.09 -7.10 -9.66
C ASP A 47 -19.80 -6.35 -10.00
N ALA A 48 -19.91 -5.09 -10.41
CA ALA A 48 -18.75 -4.20 -10.62
C ALA A 48 -17.89 -4.09 -9.35
N LEU A 49 -18.49 -3.87 -8.19
CA LEU A 49 -17.76 -3.79 -6.92
C LEU A 49 -17.06 -5.11 -6.58
N SER A 50 -17.73 -6.25 -6.80
CA SER A 50 -17.14 -7.58 -6.58
C SER A 50 -15.94 -7.85 -7.51
N PHE A 51 -16.02 -7.40 -8.76
CA PHE A 51 -14.95 -7.50 -9.74
C PHE A 51 -13.75 -6.62 -9.37
N VAL A 52 -14.01 -5.38 -8.92
CA VAL A 52 -12.96 -4.46 -8.44
C VAL A 52 -12.28 -5.04 -7.20
N LEU A 53 -13.02 -5.61 -6.26
CA LEU A 53 -12.44 -6.26 -5.07
C LEU A 53 -11.55 -7.45 -5.43
N MET A 54 -11.88 -8.23 -6.47
CA MET A 54 -11.02 -9.34 -6.94
C MET A 54 -9.75 -8.86 -7.66
N THR A 55 -9.79 -7.72 -8.35
CA THR A 55 -8.66 -7.18 -9.11
C THR A 55 -7.74 -6.29 -8.26
N THR A 56 -8.29 -5.61 -7.25
CA THR A 56 -7.57 -4.77 -6.28
C THR A 56 -6.29 -5.40 -5.70
N PRO A 57 -6.28 -6.66 -5.20
CA PRO A 57 -5.07 -7.24 -4.60
C PRO A 57 -3.91 -7.38 -5.60
N GLY A 58 -4.19 -7.51 -6.90
CA GLY A 58 -3.16 -7.51 -7.94
C GLY A 58 -2.44 -6.17 -8.04
N TYR A 59 -3.20 -5.09 -8.21
CA TYR A 59 -2.65 -3.73 -8.26
C TYR A 59 -1.94 -3.35 -6.95
N LEU A 60 -2.53 -3.71 -5.81
CA LEU A 60 -1.94 -3.42 -4.52
C LEU A 60 -0.56 -4.06 -4.35
N TYR A 61 -0.31 -5.23 -4.95
CA TYR A 61 1.00 -5.88 -4.92
C TYR A 61 2.07 -5.08 -5.69
N ASP A 62 1.72 -4.56 -6.87
CA ASP A 62 2.65 -3.80 -7.71
C ASP A 62 3.00 -2.44 -7.07
N PHE A 63 2.03 -1.79 -6.41
CA PHE A 63 2.24 -0.52 -5.71
C PHE A 63 2.67 -0.66 -4.25
N TYR A 64 2.72 -1.88 -3.71
CA TYR A 64 3.04 -2.14 -2.30
C TYR A 64 4.36 -1.51 -1.84
N PRO A 65 5.49 -1.64 -2.58
CA PRO A 65 6.76 -1.05 -2.14
C PRO A 65 6.70 0.48 -2.05
N ALA A 66 5.98 1.12 -2.97
CA ALA A 66 5.78 2.56 -2.96
C ALA A 66 4.92 3.01 -1.76
N ALA A 67 3.82 2.29 -1.48
CA ALA A 67 2.96 2.58 -0.34
C ALA A 67 3.71 2.48 1.00
N VAL A 68 4.52 1.43 1.18
CA VAL A 68 5.33 1.24 2.39
C VAL A 68 6.39 2.34 2.54
N LEU A 69 7.03 2.76 1.44
CA LEU A 69 8.03 3.84 1.46
C LEU A 69 7.39 5.16 1.90
N VAL A 70 6.25 5.52 1.32
CA VAL A 70 5.51 6.74 1.69
C VAL A 70 5.09 6.69 3.16
N GLY A 71 4.56 5.56 3.63
CA GLY A 71 4.15 5.41 5.05
C GLY A 71 5.32 5.54 6.02
N GLY A 72 6.47 4.93 5.69
CA GLY A 72 7.68 5.06 6.49
C GLY A 72 8.18 6.51 6.57
N LEU A 73 8.15 7.24 5.46
CA LEU A 73 8.53 8.65 5.41
C LEU A 73 7.58 9.51 6.25
N LEU A 74 6.27 9.30 6.14
CA LEU A 74 5.27 10.02 6.93
C LEU A 74 5.41 9.74 8.43
N SER A 75 5.61 8.48 8.83
CA SER A 75 5.85 8.12 10.24
C SER A 75 7.10 8.77 10.80
N LEU A 76 8.23 8.69 10.07
CA LEU A 76 9.49 9.29 10.51
C LEU A 76 9.39 10.82 10.53
N GLY A 77 8.69 11.41 9.56
CA GLY A 77 8.40 12.84 9.50
C GLY A 77 7.59 13.29 10.71
N ASN A 78 6.61 12.51 11.16
CA ASN A 78 5.82 12.83 12.35
C ASN A 78 6.68 12.84 13.62
N LEU A 79 7.58 11.87 13.77
CA LEU A 79 8.54 11.84 14.90
C LEU A 79 9.51 13.03 14.86
N ALA A 80 9.90 13.48 13.67
CA ALA A 80 10.73 14.67 13.50
C ALA A 80 9.96 15.97 13.80
N ALA A 81 8.70 16.07 13.38
CA ALA A 81 7.84 17.23 13.62
C ALA A 81 7.55 17.44 15.10
N HIS A 82 7.37 16.37 15.87
CA HIS A 82 7.25 16.44 17.33
C HIS A 82 8.60 16.57 18.06
N SER A 83 9.71 16.77 17.34
CA SER A 83 11.07 16.88 17.87
C SER A 83 11.59 15.66 18.66
N GLU A 84 10.86 14.54 18.65
CA GLU A 84 11.27 13.30 19.33
C GLU A 84 12.57 12.73 18.72
N LEU A 85 12.65 12.76 17.39
CA LEU A 85 13.84 12.30 16.68
C LEU A 85 15.05 13.21 16.95
N THR A 86 14.81 14.51 17.13
CA THR A 86 15.85 15.48 17.48
C THR A 86 16.37 15.24 18.89
N VAL A 87 15.49 15.03 19.86
CA VAL A 87 15.86 14.70 21.26
C VAL A 87 16.72 13.42 21.32
N MET A 88 16.34 12.39 20.56
CA MET A 88 17.13 11.15 20.45
C MET A 88 18.55 11.38 19.90
N ARG A 89 18.73 12.36 19.01
CA ARG A 89 20.07 12.73 18.50
C ARG A 89 20.85 13.55 19.51
N CYS A 90 20.19 14.45 20.25
CA CYS A 90 20.82 15.25 21.30
C CYS A 90 21.27 14.39 22.49
N SER A 91 20.62 13.25 22.76
CA SER A 91 21.03 12.30 23.80
C SER A 91 22.26 11.45 23.42
N GLY A 92 22.97 11.78 22.33
CA GLY A 92 24.17 11.07 21.91
C GLY A 92 23.94 9.69 21.31
N MET A 93 22.72 9.36 20.86
CA MET A 93 22.50 8.09 20.17
C MET A 93 23.11 8.10 18.77
N SER A 94 23.85 7.04 18.46
CA SER A 94 24.40 6.81 17.12
C SER A 94 23.30 6.61 16.08
N MET A 95 23.53 7.13 14.87
CA MET A 95 22.63 6.97 13.72
C MET A 95 22.38 5.49 13.37
N PHE A 96 23.39 4.63 13.55
CA PHE A 96 23.26 3.19 13.31
C PHE A 96 22.31 2.51 14.29
N ARG A 97 22.17 3.05 15.51
CA ARG A 97 21.20 2.53 16.49
C ARG A 97 19.77 2.84 16.06
N LEU A 98 19.52 3.99 15.43
CA LEU A 98 18.20 4.37 14.89
C LEU A 98 17.84 3.57 13.61
N ALA A 99 18.83 3.20 12.79
CA ALA A 99 18.59 2.42 11.58
C ALA A 99 18.12 0.98 11.85
N ARG A 100 18.57 0.36 12.95
CA ARG A 100 18.17 -1.01 13.33
C ARG A 100 16.65 -1.22 13.50
N PRO A 101 15.93 -0.44 14.33
CA PRO A 101 14.49 -0.59 14.48
C PRO A 101 13.72 -0.30 13.19
N VAL A 102 14.23 0.61 12.34
CA VAL A 102 13.63 0.90 11.02
C VAL A 102 13.70 -0.34 10.11
N LEU A 103 14.87 -1.00 10.04
CA LEU A 103 15.03 -2.23 9.26
C LEU A 103 14.12 -3.35 9.78
N VAL A 104 14.00 -3.51 11.10
CA VAL A 104 13.09 -4.49 11.68
C VAL A 104 11.63 -4.17 11.32
N GLY A 105 11.21 -2.91 11.43
CA GLY A 105 9.87 -2.47 11.01
C GLY A 105 9.60 -2.77 9.53
N ALA A 106 10.57 -2.52 8.65
CA ALA A 106 10.48 -2.84 7.23
C ALA A 106 10.31 -4.35 6.97
N THR A 107 11.06 -5.21 7.66
CA THR A 107 10.90 -6.67 7.51
C THR A 107 9.56 -7.18 8.03
N ILE A 108 9.02 -6.59 9.10
CA ILE A 108 7.69 -6.89 9.64
C ILE A 108 6.62 -6.52 8.61
N LEU A 109 6.69 -5.30 8.06
CA LEU A 109 5.77 -4.85 7.02
C LEU A 109 5.86 -5.73 5.78
N ALA A 110 7.06 -6.02 5.27
CA ALA A 110 7.24 -6.89 4.12
C ALA A 110 6.66 -8.30 4.34
N ARG A 111 6.84 -8.86 5.55
CA ARG A 111 6.27 -10.16 5.89
C ARG A 111 4.75 -10.11 6.04
N TRP A 112 4.21 -8.98 6.51
CA TRP A 112 2.77 -8.74 6.59
C TRP A 112 2.15 -8.57 5.20
N GLY A 113 2.73 -7.73 4.34
CA GLY A 113 2.29 -7.54 2.96
C GLY A 113 2.26 -8.84 2.15
N LYS A 114 3.31 -9.67 2.27
CA LYS A 114 3.34 -11.00 1.63
C LYS A 114 2.28 -11.97 2.16
N ARG A 115 1.74 -11.75 3.37
CA ARG A 115 0.68 -12.58 3.94
C ARG A 115 -0.71 -12.07 3.57
N SER A 116 -0.89 -10.75 3.53
CA SER A 116 -2.18 -10.11 3.21
C SER A 116 -2.48 -10.10 1.72
N VAL A 117 -1.46 -10.06 0.86
CA VAL A 117 -1.60 -10.04 -0.59
C VAL A 117 -1.02 -11.34 -1.16
N PRO A 118 -1.83 -12.41 -1.28
CA PRO A 118 -1.38 -13.62 -1.95
C PRO A 118 -1.01 -13.26 -3.39
N GLY A 119 0.24 -13.50 -3.76
CA GLY A 119 0.81 -13.15 -5.07
C GLY A 119 0.02 -13.77 -6.21
N GLY A 120 -0.99 -13.04 -6.69
CA GLY A 120 -1.87 -13.44 -7.78
C GLY A 120 -1.27 -13.06 -9.13
N ARG A 121 -0.23 -13.77 -9.57
CA ARG A 121 0.11 -13.84 -11.01
C ARG A 121 0.00 -15.25 -11.56
N LYS A 122 -1.20 -15.58 -12.00
CA LYS A 122 -1.53 -16.50 -13.12
C LYS A 122 -2.71 -15.82 -13.82
N LYS A 123 -2.67 -15.20 -15.00
CA LYS A 123 -1.85 -15.22 -16.22
C LYS A 123 -2.05 -13.84 -16.91
N PRO A 124 -1.23 -13.44 -17.89
CA PRO A 124 -1.69 -12.47 -18.88
C PRO A 124 -2.85 -13.10 -19.63
N MET A 125 -4.08 -12.61 -19.45
CA MET A 125 -5.17 -12.95 -20.36
C MET A 125 -5.00 -12.12 -21.65
N LYS A 126 -3.94 -12.43 -22.41
CA LYS A 126 -3.97 -12.23 -23.85
C LYS A 126 -4.86 -13.32 -24.44
N CYS A 127 -6.14 -13.03 -24.50
CA CYS A 127 -7.03 -13.47 -25.57
C CYS A 127 -7.65 -12.14 -26.05
N GLY A 128 -7.07 -11.44 -27.01
CA GLY A 128 -6.99 -11.95 -28.37
C GLY A 128 -8.41 -12.04 -28.93
N LEU A 129 -8.90 -10.90 -29.43
CA LEU A 129 -9.84 -10.69 -30.55
C LEU A 129 -11.04 -9.81 -30.22
N ARG A 130 -10.96 -8.57 -30.74
CA ARG A 130 -11.86 -8.11 -31.81
C ARG A 130 -13.33 -8.02 -31.41
N HIS A 131 -13.78 -6.85 -30.96
CA HIS A 131 -15.02 -6.27 -31.51
C HIS A 131 -15.14 -4.77 -31.23
N ARG A 132 -15.00 -4.01 -32.33
CA ARG A 132 -15.58 -2.69 -32.66
C ARG A 132 -15.59 -1.60 -31.58
N VAL A 133 -14.61 -0.71 -31.70
CA VAL A 133 -14.89 0.74 -31.58
C VAL A 133 -15.15 1.22 -33.01
N PRO A 134 -16.37 1.63 -33.40
CA PRO A 134 -16.53 2.42 -34.61
C PRO A 134 -15.99 3.81 -34.31
N VAL A 135 -14.78 4.08 -34.80
CA VAL A 135 -14.34 5.45 -35.06
C VAL A 135 -15.14 5.88 -36.28
N SER A 136 -16.26 6.57 -36.04
CA SER A 136 -16.98 7.27 -37.10
C SER A 136 -16.19 8.51 -37.52
N VAL A 137 -16.11 8.64 -38.84
CA VAL A 137 -15.60 9.74 -39.68
C VAL A 137 -15.80 11.12 -39.08
#